data_AF-A0A955TNC6-F1
#
_entry.id   AF-A0A955TNC6-F1
#
_cell.length_a   1.000
_cell.length_b   1.000
_cell.length_c   1.000
_cell.angle_alpha   90.00
_cell.angle_beta   90.00
_cell.angle_gamma   90.00
#
_symmetry.space_group_name_H-M   'P 1'
#
loop_
_entity.id
_entity.type
_entity.pdbx_description
1 polymer ?
#
loop_
_entity_poly.entity_id
_entity_poly.type
_entity_poly.pdbx_seq_one_letter_code
_entity_poly.pdbx_strand_id
1 'polypeptide(L)'
;SGNQMSREESIRQAIKERADPVMDIDPSNILIFPVQANWTDPDDPAVNNAGGAGAFMRVRVQYNHTFFTSLIGGFFGGQTIQMQSEGTYRNENFIL
;
A
#
# COMPACT_ATOMS: atom_id res chain seq x y z
N SER A 1 4.49 13.68 -24.81
CA SER A 1 3.47 12.62 -24.76
C SER A 1 3.49 12.01 -23.37
N GLY A 2 2.47 12.26 -22.55
CA GLY A 2 2.41 11.68 -21.21
C GLY A 2 2.16 10.18 -21.32
N ASN A 3 2.99 9.37 -20.67
CA ASN A 3 2.72 7.95 -20.56
C ASN A 3 1.45 7.78 -19.71
N GLN A 4 0.41 7.19 -20.28
CA GLN A 4 -0.81 6.90 -19.55
C GLN A 4 -0.52 5.75 -18.59
N MET A 5 -0.36 6.07 -17.31
CA MET A 5 -0.17 5.07 -16.26
C MET A 5 -1.50 4.38 -15.98
N SER A 6 -1.45 3.10 -15.60
CA SER A 6 -2.60 2.44 -15.00
C SER A 6 -2.99 3.11 -13.67
N ARG A 7 -4.21 2.85 -13.21
CA ARG A 7 -4.71 3.39 -11.94
C ARG A 7 -3.83 2.96 -10.78
N GLU A 8 -3.46 1.69 -10.75
CA GLU A 8 -2.64 1.08 -9.70
C GLU A 8 -1.23 1.68 -9.69
N GLU A 9 -0.61 1.87 -10.86
CA GLU A 9 0.69 2.54 -10.96
C GLU A 9 0.61 3.99 -10.48
N SER A 10 -0.46 4.71 -10.84
CA SER A 10 -0.67 6.09 -10.38
C SER A 10 -0.83 6.18 -8.85
N ILE A 11 -1.57 5.25 -8.24
CA ILE A 11 -1.72 5.16 -6.78
C ILE A 11 -0.36 4.88 -6.12
N ARG A 12 0.41 3.92 -6.65
CA ARG A 12 1.75 3.58 -6.13
C ARG A 12 2.68 4.78 -6.19
N GLN A 13 2.71 5.48 -7.32
CA GLN A 13 3.51 6.69 -7.48
C GLN A 13 3.07 7.78 -6.49
N ALA A 14 1.77 8.03 -6.37
CA ALA A 14 1.23 9.05 -5.47
C ALA A 14 1.55 8.78 -3.99
N ILE A 15 1.60 7.50 -3.58
CA ILE A 15 2.03 7.09 -2.25
C ILE A 15 3.53 7.29 -2.09
N LYS A 16 4.34 6.82 -3.06
CA LYS A 16 5.79 6.97 -3.04
C LYS A 16 6.18 8.44 -2.92
N GLU A 17 5.67 9.31 -3.79
CA GLU A 17 5.98 10.75 -3.81
C GLU A 17 5.64 11.44 -2.48
N ARG A 18 4.57 11.03 -1.81
CA ARG A 18 4.20 11.59 -0.49
C ARG A 18 5.07 11.07 0.63
N ALA A 19 5.54 9.83 0.53
CA ALA A 19 6.36 9.18 1.54
C ALA A 19 7.85 9.50 1.41
N ASP A 20 8.32 9.81 0.20
CA ASP A 20 9.72 10.07 -0.18
C ASP A 20 10.48 11.01 0.78
N PRO A 21 9.86 12.08 1.34
CA PRO A 21 10.57 12.97 2.27
C PRO A 21 10.95 12.33 3.62
N VAL A 22 10.31 11.23 4.00
CA VAL A 22 10.46 10.61 5.33
C VAL A 22 10.83 9.14 5.29
N MET A 23 10.58 8.46 4.18
CA MET A 23 10.88 7.03 4.01
C MET A 23 11.03 6.66 2.54
N ASP A 24 11.96 5.73 2.27
CA ASP A 24 12.05 5.07 0.97
C ASP A 24 11.12 3.86 0.96
N ILE A 25 10.18 3.83 0.01
CA ILE A 25 9.25 2.73 -0.19
C ILE A 25 9.48 2.17 -1.59
N ASP A 26 9.91 0.92 -1.66
CA ASP A 26 9.86 0.17 -2.91
C ASP A 26 8.39 0.04 -3.36
N PRO A 27 8.01 0.56 -4.54
CA PRO A 27 6.65 0.48 -5.03
C PRO A 27 6.08 -0.93 -5.06
N SER A 28 6.91 -1.97 -5.17
CA SER A 28 6.46 -3.38 -5.13
C SER A 28 5.90 -3.80 -3.77
N ASN A 29 6.28 -3.11 -2.68
CA ASN A 29 5.77 -3.36 -1.32
C ASN A 29 4.44 -2.64 -1.02
N ILE A 30 3.94 -1.85 -1.97
CA ILE A 30 2.59 -1.31 -1.93
C ILE A 30 1.69 -2.39 -2.56
N LEU A 31 0.61 -2.79 -1.92
CA LEU A 31 -0.30 -3.80 -2.42
C LEU A 31 -1.69 -3.18 -2.48
N ILE A 32 -2.41 -3.39 -3.58
CA ILE A 32 -3.71 -2.75 -3.84
C ILE A 32 -4.71 -3.85 -4.17
N PHE A 33 -5.72 -4.02 -3.33
CA PHE A 33 -6.70 -5.10 -3.45
C PHE A 33 -8.12 -4.54 -3.57
N PRO A 34 -9.01 -5.18 -4.34
CA PRO A 34 -10.42 -4.88 -4.25
C PRO A 34 -10.96 -5.39 -2.91
N VAL A 35 -11.83 -4.60 -2.27
CA VAL A 35 -12.53 -5.07 -1.07
C VAL A 35 -13.77 -5.85 -1.50
N GLN A 36 -13.89 -7.09 -1.05
CA GLN A 36 -15.05 -7.93 -1.36
C GLN A 36 -16.31 -7.44 -0.63
N ALA A 37 -17.50 -7.89 -1.05
CA ALA A 37 -18.78 -7.45 -0.48
C ALA A 37 -18.94 -7.73 1.03
N ASN A 38 -18.23 -8.75 1.53
CA ASN A 38 -18.13 -9.12 2.94
C ASN A 38 -17.00 -8.38 3.68
N TRP A 39 -16.38 -7.37 3.06
CA TRP A 39 -15.25 -6.59 3.57
C TRP A 39 -13.92 -7.36 3.76
N THR A 40 -13.83 -8.59 3.25
CA THR A 40 -12.59 -9.37 3.29
C THR A 40 -11.66 -9.03 2.12
N ASP A 41 -10.39 -9.38 2.32
CA ASP A 41 -9.38 -9.38 1.27
C ASP A 41 -9.68 -10.47 0.23
N PRO A 42 -9.16 -10.35 -1.00
CA PRO A 42 -9.13 -11.46 -1.93
C PRO A 42 -8.27 -12.62 -1.38
N ASP A 43 -8.69 -13.86 -1.68
CA ASP A 43 -7.96 -15.07 -1.27
C ASP A 43 -6.58 -15.16 -1.93
N ASP A 44 -6.44 -14.56 -3.12
CA ASP A 44 -5.18 -14.48 -3.84
C ASP A 44 -4.45 -13.15 -3.56
N PRO A 45 -3.33 -13.16 -2.82
CA PRO A 45 -2.55 -11.97 -2.52
C PRO A 45 -1.81 -11.40 -3.74
N ALA A 46 -1.82 -12.08 -4.89
CA ALA A 46 -1.29 -11.55 -6.15
C ALA A 46 -2.28 -10.61 -6.87
N VAL A 47 -3.53 -10.52 -6.40
CA VAL A 47 -4.53 -9.61 -6.96
C VAL A 47 -4.08 -8.17 -6.70
N ASN A 48 -3.69 -7.47 -7.76
CA ASN A 48 -3.25 -6.09 -7.68
C ASN A 48 -4.18 -5.22 -8.53
N ASN A 49 -5.31 -4.85 -7.94
CA ASN A 49 -6.43 -4.25 -8.67
C ASN A 49 -7.17 -3.26 -7.76
N ALA A 50 -7.19 -1.99 -8.15
CA ALA A 50 -7.90 -0.92 -7.46
C ALA A 50 -9.41 -0.97 -7.69
N GLY A 51 -9.89 -1.78 -8.63
CA GLY A 51 -11.28 -1.83 -9.05
C GLY A 51 -11.69 -0.63 -9.91
N GLY A 52 -12.99 -0.55 -10.20
CA GLY A 52 -13.61 0.50 -11.01
C GLY A 52 -13.92 1.77 -10.21
N ALA A 53 -14.55 2.73 -10.90
CA ALA A 53 -15.07 3.94 -10.27
C ALA A 53 -16.06 3.60 -9.14
N GLY A 54 -15.97 4.30 -8.01
CA GLY A 54 -16.83 4.07 -6.85
C GLY A 54 -16.57 2.78 -6.05
N ALA A 55 -15.68 1.90 -6.51
CA ALA A 55 -15.30 0.67 -5.83
C ALA A 55 -14.49 0.95 -4.55
N PHE A 56 -14.59 0.05 -3.58
CA PHE A 56 -13.73 0.04 -2.41
C PHE A 56 -12.46 -0.74 -2.71
N MET A 57 -11.33 -0.19 -2.29
CA MET A 57 -10.02 -0.82 -2.38
C MET A 57 -9.29 -0.74 -1.04
N ARG A 58 -8.40 -1.70 -0.81
CA ARG A 58 -7.51 -1.73 0.34
C ARG A 58 -6.09 -1.56 -0.15
N VAL A 59 -5.39 -0.58 0.41
CA VAL A 59 -3.98 -0.35 0.15
C VAL A 59 -3.19 -0.76 1.38
N ARG A 60 -2.24 -1.67 1.19
CA ARG A 60 -1.37 -2.20 2.22
C ARG A 60 0.07 -1.88 1.86
N VAL A 61 0.80 -1.25 2.77
CA VAL A 61 2.20 -0.88 2.57
C VAL A 61 3.04 -1.62 3.58
N GLN A 62 3.96 -2.44 3.08
CA GLN A 62 4.92 -3.17 3.89
C GLN A 62 6.26 -2.45 3.85
N TYR A 63 6.91 -2.29 5.01
CA TYR A 63 8.22 -1.68 5.08
C TYR A 63 8.98 -2.18 6.30
N ASN A 64 10.30 -2.24 6.18
CA ASN A 64 11.16 -2.61 7.29
C ASN A 64 11.47 -1.38 8.13
N HIS A 65 11.18 -1.46 9.42
CA HIS A 65 11.55 -0.44 10.39
C HIS A 65 12.74 -0.90 11.22
N THR A 66 13.79 -0.10 11.23
CA THR A 66 14.94 -0.30 12.11
C THR A 66 14.80 0.63 13.31
N PHE A 67 14.69 0.04 14.50
CA PHE A 67 14.61 0.79 15.73
C PHE A 67 15.91 1.53 16.02
N PHE A 68 15.80 2.77 16.47
CA PHE A 68 16.97 3.59 16.82
C PHE A 68 17.79 3.00 17.97
N THR A 69 17.16 2.24 18.87
CA THR A 69 17.85 1.60 20.00
C THR A 69 17.66 0.08 19.97
N SER A 70 18.73 -0.63 20.35
CA SER A 70 18.68 -2.07 20.57
C SER A 70 17.72 -2.46 21.71
N LEU A 71 17.51 -1.58 22.70
CA LEU A 71 16.58 -1.83 23.80
C LEU A 71 15.15 -2.02 23.28
N ILE A 72 14.68 -1.12 22.41
CA ILE A 72 13.33 -1.23 21.82
C ILE A 72 13.27 -2.44 20.88
N GLY A 73 14.27 -2.60 20.00
CA GLY A 73 14.31 -3.74 19.08
C GLY A 73 14.31 -5.11 19.80
N GLY A 74 14.94 -5.19 20.98
CA GLY A 74 14.93 -6.40 21.81
C GLY A 74 13.54 -6.88 22.18
N PHE A 75 12.57 -5.98 22.39
CA PHE A 75 11.18 -6.36 22.68
C PHE A 75 10.46 -7.00 21.48
N PHE A 76 10.95 -6.75 20.26
CA PHE A 76 10.37 -7.28 19.03
C PHE A 76 11.22 -8.39 18.39
N GLY A 77 12.18 -8.95 19.13
CA GLY A 77 13.01 -10.07 18.67
C GLY A 77 14.11 -9.69 17.67
N GLY A 78 14.38 -8.40 17.47
CA GLY A 78 15.40 -7.92 16.54
C GLY A 78 15.39 -6.40 16.38
N GLN A 79 16.49 -5.83 15.86
CA GLN A 79 16.59 -4.38 15.66
C GLN A 79 15.78 -3.89 14.44
N THR A 80 15.43 -4.80 13.54
CA THR A 80 14.60 -4.53 12.36
C THR A 80 13.38 -5.44 12.38
N ILE A 81 12.20 -4.86 12.14
CA ILE A 81 10.94 -5.59 11.98
C ILE A 81 10.22 -5.16 10.72
N GLN A 82 9.44 -6.07 10.13
CA GLN A 82 8.50 -5.69 9.08
C GLN A 82 7.26 -5.06 9.74
N MET A 83 6.94 -3.84 9.33
CA MET A 83 5.72 -3.16 9.68
C MET A 83 4.77 -3.15 8.48
N GLN A 84 3.47 -3.11 8.79
CA GLN A 84 2.41 -3.03 7.80
C GLN A 84 1.47 -1.87 8.15
N SER A 85 1.26 -0.98 7.19
CA SER A 85 0.22 0.03 7.24
C SER A 85 -0.89 -0.33 6.27
N GLU A 86 -2.14 -0.10 6.66
CA GLU A 86 -3.30 -0.43 5.82
C GLU A 86 -4.34 0.70 5.86
N GLY A 87 -4.89 1.01 4.70
CA GLY A 87 -6.01 1.94 4.55
C GLY A 87 -7.05 1.38 3.58
N THR A 88 -8.33 1.56 3.91
CA THR A 88 -9.43 1.29 2.98
C THR A 88 -9.89 2.61 2.36
N TYR A 89 -9.92 2.65 1.03
CA TYR A 89 -10.26 3.82 0.24
C TYR A 89 -11.43 3.51 -0.68
N ARG A 90 -12.16 4.56 -1.07
CA ARG A 90 -13.18 4.47 -2.12
C ARG A 90 -12.70 5.26 -3.32
N ASN A 91 -12.70 4.64 -4.48
CA ASN A 91 -12.39 5.32 -5.73
C ASN A 91 -13.42 6.43 -5.98
N GLU A 92 -12.95 7.53 -6.54
CA GLU A 92 -13.83 8.60 -6.99
C GLU A 92 -14.77 8.08 -8.11
N ASN A 93 -15.97 8.66 -8.21
CA ASN A 93 -16.99 8.21 -9.16
C ASN A 93 -16.78 8.74 -10.60
N PHE A 94 -15.59 9.28 -10.92
CA PHE A 94 -15.35 9.86 -12.24
C PHE A 94 -15.36 8.76 -13.32
N ILE A 95 -16.32 8.86 -14.25
CA ILE A 95 -16.34 8.09 -15.50
C ILE A 95 -15.41 8.87 -16.44
N LEU A 96 -14.25 8.28 -16.78
CA LEU A 96 -13.38 8.81 -17.83
C LEU A 96 -13.99 8.54 -19.21
#